data_AF-A0A832DHA6-F1
#
_entry.id   AF-A0A832DHA6-F1
#
_cell.length_a   1.000
_cell.length_b   1.000
_cell.length_c   1.000
_cell.angle_alpha   90.00
_cell.angle_beta   90.00
_cell.angle_gamma   90.00
#
_symmetry.space_group_name_H-M   'P 1'
#
loop_
_entity.id
_entity.type
_entity.pdbx_description
1 polymer ?
#
loop_
_entity_poly.entity_id
_entity_poly.type
_entity_poly.pdbx_seq_one_letter_code
_entity_poly.pdbx_strand_id
1 'polypeptide(L)'
;MHVQQKKYTVACLKVQNADLCVRDVVFEIVCTCNLETVVVARDGEVVVPPKYAGMSFEEVKEKVCGTCLEISDEKRQYLLAFYTLKIGLENLAQLIAEACRQRGYG
;
A
#
# COMPACT_ATOMS: atom_id res chain seq x y z
N MET A 1 1.38 -8.11 30.28
CA MET A 1 0.67 -8.42 29.02
C MET A 1 1.71 -8.40 27.91
N HIS A 2 2.07 -9.55 27.34
CA HIS A 2 3.03 -9.58 26.23
C HIS A 2 2.26 -9.30 24.93
N VAL A 3 2.39 -8.08 24.43
CA VAL A 3 1.96 -7.75 23.07
C VAL A 3 2.98 -8.39 22.14
N GLN A 4 2.64 -9.53 21.54
CA GLN A 4 3.40 -10.04 20.40
C GLN A 4 3.34 -8.97 19.31
N GLN A 5 4.45 -8.24 19.10
CA GLN A 5 4.58 -7.36 17.93
C GLN A 5 4.53 -8.26 16.70
N LYS A 6 3.43 -8.16 15.94
CA LYS A 6 3.25 -8.88 14.67
C LYS A 6 4.37 -8.41 13.74
N LYS A 7 5.34 -9.29 13.44
CA LYS A 7 6.45 -8.97 12.54
C LYS A 7 5.89 -8.93 11.11
N TYR A 8 5.73 -7.73 10.55
CA TYR A 8 5.29 -7.51 9.18
C TYR A 8 6.40 -6.86 8.34
N THR A 9 6.28 -6.92 7.02
CA THR A 9 7.22 -6.33 6.06
C THR A 9 6.49 -5.35 5.17
N VAL A 10 7.05 -4.15 5.02
CA VAL A 10 6.50 -3.09 4.16
C VAL A 10 7.59 -2.54 3.26
N ALA A 11 7.26 -2.34 1.98
CA ALA A 11 8.02 -1.47 1.10
C ALA A 11 7.24 -0.17 0.93
N CYS A 12 7.90 0.96 1.10
CA CYS A 12 7.29 2.28 0.99
C CYS A 12 7.78 2.98 -0.28
N LEU A 13 6.83 3.46 -1.08
CA LEU A 13 7.08 4.24 -2.28
C LEU A 13 6.45 5.62 -2.14
N LYS A 14 7.29 6.65 -2.08
CA LYS A 14 6.84 8.03 -2.18
C LYS A 14 6.86 8.46 -3.65
N VAL A 15 5.73 8.94 -4.14
CA VAL A 15 5.51 9.34 -5.54
C VAL A 15 4.88 10.73 -5.61
N GLN A 16 4.89 11.37 -6.78
CA GLN A 16 4.29 12.69 -6.97
C GLN A 16 2.75 12.64 -6.94
N ASN A 17 2.15 11.58 -7.49
CA ASN A 17 0.70 11.39 -7.50
C ASN A 17 0.35 9.92 -7.24
N ALA A 18 -0.02 9.62 -6.00
CA ALA A 18 -0.27 8.25 -5.56
C ALA A 18 -1.54 7.67 -6.17
N ASP A 19 -2.56 8.50 -6.42
CA ASP A 19 -3.82 8.04 -7.01
C ASP A 19 -3.62 7.58 -8.46
N LEU A 20 -2.89 8.35 -9.28
CA LEU A 20 -2.58 7.95 -10.64
C LEU A 20 -1.62 6.76 -10.69
N CYS A 21 -0.57 6.75 -9.85
CA CYS A 21 0.34 5.61 -9.76
C CYS A 21 -0.40 4.32 -9.38
N VAL A 22 -1.29 4.36 -8.40
CA VAL A 22 -2.06 3.17 -8.00
C VAL A 22 -3.03 2.73 -9.08
N ARG A 23 -3.84 3.66 -9.60
CA ARG A 23 -4.89 3.33 -10.57
C ARG A 23 -4.33 2.84 -11.90
N ASP A 24 -3.32 3.54 -12.42
CA ASP A 24 -2.86 3.35 -13.81
C ASP A 24 -1.62 2.45 -13.90
N VAL A 25 -0.94 2.14 -12.79
CA VAL A 25 0.26 1.27 -12.81
C VAL A 25 0.09 0.09 -11.88
N VAL A 26 -0.22 0.33 -10.60
CA VAL A 26 -0.25 -0.76 -9.61
C VAL A 26 -1.32 -1.79 -9.94
N PHE A 27 -2.54 -1.36 -10.29
CA PHE A 27 -3.60 -2.30 -10.64
C PHE A 27 -3.45 -2.95 -12.03
N GLU A 28 -2.53 -2.46 -12.87
CA GLU A 28 -2.13 -3.17 -14.10
C GLU A 28 -1.11 -4.29 -13.79
N ILE A 29 -0.21 -4.06 -12.83
CA ILE A 29 0.87 -5.00 -12.47
C ILE A 29 0.40 -6.05 -11.44
N VAL A 30 -0.41 -5.63 -10.48
CA VAL A 30 -0.83 -6.45 -9.33
C VAL A 30 -2.23 -6.98 -9.57
N CYS A 31 -2.39 -8.32 -9.54
CA CYS A 31 -3.73 -8.90 -9.49
C CYS A 31 -4.41 -8.54 -8.17
N THR A 32 -5.55 -7.87 -8.24
CA THR A 32 -6.40 -7.58 -7.08
C THR A 32 -6.84 -8.85 -6.35
N CYS A 33 -6.89 -10.00 -7.05
CA CYS A 33 -7.14 -11.31 -6.47
C CYS A 33 -6.11 -11.78 -5.43
N ASN A 34 -4.90 -11.21 -5.45
CA ASN A 34 -3.83 -11.54 -4.50
C ASN A 34 -3.80 -10.59 -3.28
N LEU A 35 -4.68 -9.59 -3.26
CA LEU A 35 -4.76 -8.62 -2.18
C LEU A 35 -5.74 -9.10 -1.11
N GLU A 36 -5.29 -9.09 0.14
CA GLU A 36 -6.17 -9.28 1.30
C GLU A 36 -7.03 -8.03 1.51
N THR A 37 -6.44 -6.85 1.39
CA THR A 37 -7.15 -5.60 1.50
C THR A 37 -6.36 -4.48 0.83
N VAL A 38 -7.08 -3.46 0.35
CA VAL A 38 -6.52 -2.16 0.00
C VAL A 38 -7.03 -1.16 1.02
N VAL A 39 -6.11 -0.47 1.68
CA VAL A 39 -6.43 0.64 2.60
C VAL A 39 -6.06 1.94 1.91
N VAL A 40 -6.95 2.92 1.96
CA VAL A 40 -6.70 4.27 1.48
C VAL A 40 -6.89 5.21 2.65
N ALA A 41 -5.87 6.00 2.94
CA ALA A 41 -5.94 7.10 3.88
C ALA A 41 -5.77 8.44 3.18
N ARG A 42 -6.39 9.47 3.76
CA ARG A 42 -6.23 10.87 3.39
C ARG A 42 -5.89 11.64 4.65
N ASP A 43 -4.83 12.44 4.58
CA ASP A 43 -4.35 13.23 5.73
C ASP A 43 -4.15 12.36 7.00
N GLY A 44 -3.69 11.11 6.81
CA GLY A 44 -3.42 10.13 7.87
C GLY A 44 -4.63 9.34 8.38
N GLU A 45 -5.85 9.67 7.95
CA GLU A 45 -7.08 8.98 8.35
C GLU A 45 -7.58 8.05 7.25
N VAL A 46 -7.94 6.83 7.61
CA VAL A 46 -8.47 5.83 6.67
C VAL A 46 -9.87 6.22 6.21
N VAL A 47 -10.04 6.26 4.89
CA VAL A 47 -11.32 6.51 4.20
C VAL A 47 -11.86 5.25 3.51
N VAL A 48 -11.00 4.29 3.20
CA VAL A 48 -11.36 2.99 2.61
C VAL A 48 -10.47 1.90 3.23
N PRO A 49 -11.00 0.70 3.54
CA PRO A 49 -12.40 0.29 3.45
C PRO A 49 -13.26 0.85 4.60
N PRO A 50 -14.60 0.91 4.45
CA PRO A 50 -15.50 1.47 5.47
C PRO A 50 -15.35 0.85 6.88
N LYS A 51 -14.97 -0.43 6.97
CA LYS A 51 -14.72 -1.11 8.27
C LYS A 51 -13.60 -0.48 9.10
N TYR A 52 -12.74 0.32 8.48
CA TYR A 52 -11.63 1.02 9.12
C TYR A 52 -11.75 2.55 9.00
N ALA A 53 -12.88 3.05 8.50
CA ALA A 53 -13.07 4.50 8.34
C ALA A 53 -12.94 5.22 9.68
N GLY A 54 -12.20 6.34 9.70
CA GLY A 54 -11.94 7.10 10.93
C GLY A 54 -10.76 6.60 11.78
N MET A 55 -10.19 5.45 11.44
CA MET A 55 -8.98 4.95 12.12
C MET A 55 -7.72 5.59 11.52
N SER A 56 -6.65 5.68 12.31
CA SER A 56 -5.35 6.13 11.78
C SER A 56 -4.75 5.10 10.82
N PHE A 57 -4.05 5.56 9.79
CA PHE A 57 -3.39 4.69 8.82
C PHE A 57 -2.42 3.71 9.49
N GLU A 58 -1.63 4.18 10.46
CA GLU A 58 -0.67 3.36 11.20
C GLU A 58 -1.35 2.26 12.01
N GLU A 59 -2.44 2.58 12.71
CA GLU A 59 -3.19 1.58 13.47
C GLU A 59 -3.74 0.46 12.55
N VAL A 60 -4.26 0.84 11.38
CA VAL A 60 -4.77 -0.13 10.42
C VAL A 60 -3.64 -0.95 9.79
N LYS A 61 -2.50 -0.31 9.47
CA LYS A 61 -1.29 -0.98 8.98
C LYS A 61 -0.85 -2.08 9.93
N GLU A 62 -0.80 -1.83 11.23
CA GLU A 62 -0.44 -2.85 12.23
C GLU A 62 -1.43 -4.03 12.28
N LYS A 63 -2.73 -3.77 12.08
CA LYS A 63 -3.76 -4.82 12.10
C LYS A 63 -3.67 -5.73 10.87
N VAL A 64 -3.62 -5.13 9.68
CA VAL A 64 -3.80 -5.86 8.42
C VAL A 64 -2.48 -6.29 7.79
N CYS A 65 -1.37 -5.63 8.13
CA CYS A 65 -0.14 -5.91 7.39
C CYS A 65 0.52 -7.22 7.81
N GLY A 66 0.86 -8.02 6.80
CA GLY A 66 1.83 -9.11 6.88
C GLY A 66 2.97 -8.84 5.90
N THR A 67 2.65 -8.78 4.61
CA THR A 67 3.51 -8.25 3.54
C THR A 67 2.72 -7.17 2.81
N CYS A 68 3.23 -5.94 2.79
CA CYS A 68 2.50 -4.81 2.20
C CYS A 68 3.36 -3.90 1.34
N LEU A 69 2.70 -3.28 0.37
CA LEU A 69 3.24 -2.16 -0.38
C LEU A 69 2.50 -0.89 0.05
N GLU A 70 3.22 0.07 0.58
CA GLU A 70 2.72 1.42 0.84
C GLU A 70 3.11 2.35 -0.30
N ILE A 71 2.14 3.09 -0.83
CA ILE A 71 2.35 4.10 -1.88
C ILE A 71 1.73 5.40 -1.40
N SER A 72 2.53 6.45 -1.35
CA SER A 72 2.09 7.73 -0.78
C SER A 72 2.51 8.95 -1.59
N ASP A 73 1.68 9.97 -1.53
CA ASP A 73 1.98 11.34 -1.92
C ASP A 73 1.78 12.26 -0.70
N GLU A 74 1.73 13.58 -0.91
CA GLU A 74 1.56 14.54 0.21
C GLU A 74 0.22 14.40 0.96
N LYS A 75 -0.81 13.88 0.31
CA LYS A 75 -2.18 13.87 0.84
C LYS A 75 -2.73 12.47 1.05
N ARG A 76 -2.24 11.48 0.30
CA ARG A 76 -2.83 10.15 0.20
C ARG A 76 -1.81 9.08 0.53
N GLN A 77 -2.29 8.05 1.21
CA GLN A 77 -1.54 6.82 1.45
C GLN A 77 -2.39 5.64 1.03
N TYR A 78 -1.81 4.74 0.25
CA TYR A 78 -2.41 3.48 -0.16
C TYR A 78 -1.58 2.35 0.46
N LEU A 79 -2.22 1.42 1.14
CA LEU A 79 -1.61 0.19 1.62
C LEU A 79 -2.24 -0.99 0.89
N LEU A 80 -1.44 -1.70 0.11
CA LEU A 80 -1.83 -2.96 -0.51
C LEU A 80 -1.28 -4.09 0.38
N ALA A 81 -2.16 -4.78 1.10
CA ALA A 81 -1.81 -5.95 1.87
C ALA A 81 -2.02 -7.21 1.02
N PHE A 82 -1.02 -8.08 0.95
CA PHE A 82 -1.02 -9.26 0.07
C PHE A 82 -1.28 -10.54 0.86
N TYR A 83 -2.08 -11.46 0.30
CA TYR A 83 -2.17 -12.84 0.80
C TYR A 83 -0.86 -13.60 0.56
N THR A 84 -0.35 -13.52 -0.67
CA THR A 84 0.90 -14.13 -1.11
C THR A 84 1.55 -13.27 -2.18
N LEU A 85 2.88 -13.22 -2.22
CA LEU A 85 3.63 -12.47 -3.23
C LEU A 85 4.81 -13.29 -3.77
N LYS A 86 4.73 -13.70 -5.04
CA LYS A 86 5.74 -14.58 -5.66
C LYS A 86 7.01 -13.85 -6.11
N ILE A 87 6.86 -12.64 -6.64
CA ILE A 87 7.98 -11.85 -7.22
C ILE A 87 8.92 -11.24 -6.15
N GLY A 88 8.50 -11.26 -4.87
CA GLY A 88 9.19 -10.58 -3.78
C GLY A 88 8.78 -9.11 -3.69
N LEU A 89 8.70 -8.59 -2.46
CA LEU A 89 8.17 -7.25 -2.19
C LEU A 89 9.07 -6.13 -2.72
N GLU A 90 10.38 -6.27 -2.56
CA GLU A 90 11.35 -5.27 -3.04
C GLU A 90 11.38 -5.18 -4.57
N ASN A 91 11.39 -6.32 -5.26
CA ASN A 91 11.33 -6.35 -6.72
C ASN A 91 10.04 -5.74 -7.26
N LEU A 92 8.90 -6.04 -6.63
CA LEU A 92 7.62 -5.42 -6.98
C LEU A 92 7.66 -3.91 -6.78
N ALA A 93 8.20 -3.44 -5.64
CA ALA A 93 8.30 -2.02 -5.35
C ALA A 93 9.18 -1.28 -6.36
N GLN A 94 10.32 -1.87 -6.76
CA GLN A 94 11.19 -1.31 -7.80
C GLN A 94 10.49 -1.23 -9.15
N LEU A 95 9.79 -2.30 -9.56
CA LEU A 95 9.04 -2.33 -10.82
C LEU A 95 7.97 -1.24 -10.87
N ILE A 96 7.20 -1.09 -9.79
CA ILE A 96 6.15 -0.06 -9.69
C ILE A 96 6.77 1.34 -9.67
N ALA A 97 7.84 1.56 -8.91
CA ALA A 97 8.51 2.86 -8.85
C ALA A 97 9.02 3.32 -10.22
N GLU A 98 9.63 2.40 -10.97
CA GLU A 98 10.11 2.69 -12.32
C GLU A 98 8.95 2.97 -13.28
N ALA A 99 7.90 2.14 -13.27
CA ALA A 99 6.75 2.32 -14.14
C ALA A 99 5.97 3.62 -13.83
N CYS A 100 5.79 3.97 -12.56
CA CYS A 100 5.17 5.24 -12.18
C CYS A 100 6.02 6.44 -12.61
N ARG A 101 7.35 6.36 -12.54
CA ARG A 101 8.24 7.40 -13.07
C ARG A 101 8.11 7.57 -14.58
N GLN A 102 8.07 6.46 -15.33
CA GLN A 102 7.92 6.47 -16.79
C GLN A 102 6.59 7.11 -17.23
N ARG A 103 5.52 6.97 -16.45
CA ARG A 103 4.23 7.63 -16.70
C ARG A 103 4.11 9.05 -16.13
N GLY A 104 5.17 9.58 -15.51
CA GLY A 104 5.19 10.93 -14.95
C GLY A 104 4.49 11.07 -13.58
N TYR A 105 4.29 9.97 -12.86
CA TYR A 105 3.69 9.96 -11.52
C TYR A 105 4.71 9.78 -10.39
N GLY A 106 5.93 9.33 -10.71
CA GLY A 106 6.99 8.95 -9.77
C GLY A 106 7.88 10.09 -9.29
#